data_AF-A0A9W7CE34-F1
#
_entry.id   AF-A0A9W7CE34-F1
#
_cell.length_a   1.000
_cell.length_b   1.000
_cell.length_c   1.000
_cell.angle_alpha   90.00
_cell.angle_beta   90.00
_cell.angle_gamma   90.00
#
_symmetry.space_group_name_H-M   'P 1'
#
loop_
_entity.id
_entity.type
_entity.pdbx_description
1 polymer ?
#
loop_
_entity_poly.entity_id
_entity_poly.type
_entity_poly.pdbx_seq_one_letter_code
_entity_poly.pdbx_strand_id
1 'polypeptide(L)'
;MSNSIQQQPDACSDRKALDQKASPYCGYPGCREPAPLKCSRCKETNYCSKECQKDHWKFHKKLCFAPGKKKSAPMPPAPPVPLKGSVEDDEDTCIICLDNVTNAKLRPCGHSATCKECTLGLGIRNEVKKIARE
;
A
#
# COMPACT_ATOMS: atom_id res chain seq x y z
N MET A 1 -30.06 -49.89 -15.97
CA MET A 1 -29.39 -48.84 -15.18
C MET A 1 -29.15 -47.66 -16.11
N SER A 2 -30.16 -46.80 -16.19
CA SER A 2 -30.18 -45.64 -17.10
C SER A 2 -29.42 -44.50 -16.44
N ASN A 3 -28.24 -44.17 -16.96
CA ASN A 3 -27.51 -42.97 -16.53
C ASN A 3 -27.82 -41.84 -17.52
N SER A 4 -28.73 -40.96 -17.12
CA SER A 4 -28.95 -39.66 -17.73
C SER A 4 -27.72 -38.79 -17.50
N ILE A 5 -26.88 -38.64 -18.52
CA ILE A 5 -25.84 -37.61 -18.54
C ILE A 5 -26.57 -36.27 -18.77
N GLN A 6 -26.73 -35.50 -17.69
CA GLN A 6 -27.22 -34.12 -17.78
C GLN A 6 -26.06 -33.26 -18.29
N GLN A 7 -26.15 -32.85 -19.55
CA GLN A 7 -25.29 -31.82 -20.13
C GLN A 7 -25.62 -30.49 -19.40
N GLN A 8 -24.73 -30.04 -18.52
CA GLN A 8 -24.79 -28.67 -18.01
C GLN A 8 -24.24 -27.71 -19.08
N PRO A 9 -24.89 -26.56 -19.33
CA PRO A 9 -24.43 -25.61 -20.34
C PRO A 9 -23.13 -24.93 -19.91
N ASP A 10 -22.19 -24.84 -20.85
CA ASP A 10 -20.91 -24.14 -20.74
C ASP A 10 -21.13 -22.65 -20.44
N ALA A 11 -21.09 -22.27 -19.17
CA ALA A 11 -21.08 -20.88 -18.73
C ALA A 11 -19.70 -20.24 -18.98
N CYS A 12 -19.33 -20.09 -20.25
CA CYS A 12 -18.30 -19.16 -20.72
C CYS A 12 -19.00 -17.98 -21.42
N SER A 13 -19.72 -17.16 -20.67
CA SER A 13 -20.17 -15.84 -21.12
C SER A 13 -20.33 -14.95 -19.89
N ASP A 14 -19.83 -13.72 -20.01
CA ASP A 14 -19.82 -12.67 -18.99
C ASP A 14 -18.66 -12.67 -17.98
N ARG A 15 -17.43 -12.74 -18.50
CA ARG A 15 -16.31 -11.99 -17.88
C ARG A 15 -16.55 -10.49 -18.10
N LYS A 16 -17.43 -9.88 -17.32
CA LYS A 16 -17.44 -8.42 -17.17
C LYS A 16 -16.06 -8.00 -16.69
N ALA A 17 -15.32 -7.32 -17.57
CA ALA A 17 -14.04 -6.71 -17.27
C ALA A 17 -14.21 -5.83 -16.03
N LEU A 18 -13.68 -6.29 -14.89
CA LEU A 18 -13.54 -5.48 -13.70
C LEU A 18 -12.47 -4.43 -14.03
N ASP A 19 -12.93 -3.27 -14.51
CA ASP A 19 -12.18 -2.02 -14.62
C ASP A 19 -11.78 -1.57 -13.20
N GLN A 20 -10.82 -2.29 -12.62
CA GLN A 20 -10.27 -2.10 -11.28
C GLN A 20 -9.40 -0.85 -11.25
N LYS A 21 -10.02 0.33 -11.31
CA LYS A 21 -9.31 1.58 -10.99
C LYS A 21 -10.17 2.79 -10.62
N ALA A 22 -11.47 2.61 -10.43
CA ALA A 22 -12.36 3.71 -10.01
C ALA A 22 -12.76 3.53 -8.54
N SER A 23 -12.43 4.50 -7.69
CA SER A 23 -12.93 4.54 -6.31
C SER A 23 -14.47 4.55 -6.31
N PRO A 24 -15.17 3.64 -5.61
CA PRO A 24 -16.62 3.57 -5.66
C PRO A 24 -17.32 4.73 -4.93
N TYR A 25 -16.56 5.59 -4.25
CA TYR A 25 -17.08 6.68 -3.41
C TYR A 25 -16.84 8.07 -4.00
N CYS A 26 -17.64 9.04 -3.54
CA CYS A 26 -17.54 10.43 -3.94
C CYS A 26 -16.19 11.04 -3.55
N GLY A 27 -15.57 11.77 -4.47
CA GLY A 27 -14.31 12.49 -4.26
C GLY A 27 -14.48 13.88 -3.64
N TYR A 28 -15.70 14.29 -3.29
CA TYR A 28 -15.94 15.56 -2.60
C TYR A 28 -15.66 15.40 -1.09
N PRO A 29 -14.82 16.25 -0.48
CA PRO A 29 -14.57 16.20 0.95
C PRO A 29 -15.87 16.32 1.77
N GLY A 30 -16.15 15.33 2.61
CA GLY A 30 -17.36 15.30 3.43
C GLY A 30 -18.55 14.57 2.80
N CYS A 31 -18.43 14.06 1.57
CA CYS A 31 -19.42 13.16 0.98
C CYS A 31 -18.83 11.76 0.80
N ARG A 32 -19.50 10.74 1.35
CA ARG A 32 -19.10 9.33 1.21
C ARG A 32 -20.13 8.48 0.46
N GLU A 33 -21.04 9.15 -0.23
CA GLU A 33 -22.05 8.48 -1.05
C GLU A 33 -21.40 7.72 -2.23
N PRO A 34 -22.04 6.64 -2.70
CA PRO A 34 -21.59 5.93 -3.88
C PRO A 34 -21.57 6.87 -5.09
N ALA A 35 -20.50 6.78 -5.89
CA ALA A 35 -20.21 7.71 -6.95
C ALA A 35 -20.25 7.05 -8.33
N PRO A 36 -21.45 6.94 -8.95
CA PRO A 36 -21.58 6.36 -10.28
C PRO A 36 -21.02 7.28 -11.39
N LEU A 37 -20.86 8.58 -11.11
CA LEU A 37 -20.44 9.57 -12.11
C LEU A 37 -18.93 9.75 -12.09
N LYS A 38 -18.26 9.46 -13.22
CA LYS A 38 -16.83 9.73 -13.39
C LYS A 38 -16.64 11.12 -13.99
N CYS A 39 -15.60 11.84 -13.61
CA CYS A 39 -15.22 13.08 -14.29
C CYS A 39 -14.95 12.80 -15.79
N SER A 40 -15.69 13.43 -16.70
CA SER A 40 -15.56 13.18 -18.14
C SER A 40 -14.18 13.53 -18.70
N ARG A 41 -13.47 14.47 -18.06
CA ARG A 41 -12.16 14.95 -18.51
C ARG A 41 -11.03 14.02 -18.08
N CYS A 42 -10.89 13.73 -16.78
CA CYS A 42 -9.78 12.91 -16.29
C CYS A 42 -10.11 11.43 -16.09
N LYS A 43 -11.39 11.10 -15.91
CA LYS A 43 -11.89 9.76 -15.57
C LYS A 43 -11.24 9.14 -14.31
N GLU A 44 -10.61 9.97 -13.47
CA GLU A 44 -9.80 9.53 -12.31
C GLU A 44 -10.48 9.80 -10.97
N THR A 45 -11.42 10.76 -10.91
CA THR A 45 -12.23 11.04 -9.72
C THR A 45 -13.71 10.83 -10.02
N ASN A 46 -14.42 10.26 -9.05
CA ASN A 46 -15.85 9.96 -9.15
C ASN A 46 -16.65 10.88 -8.21
N TYR A 47 -17.91 11.14 -8.57
CA TYR A 47 -18.85 11.97 -7.81
C TYR A 47 -20.22 11.27 -7.70
N CYS A 48 -20.91 11.50 -6.58
CA CYS A 48 -22.29 11.03 -6.42
C CYS A 48 -23.27 11.87 -7.26
N SER A 49 -23.03 13.17 -7.40
CA SER A 49 -23.88 14.10 -8.14
C SER A 49 -23.06 15.17 -8.89
N LYS A 50 -23.72 15.85 -9.83
CA LYS A 50 -23.14 17.02 -10.54
C LYS A 50 -22.85 18.19 -9.59
N GLU A 51 -23.56 18.30 -8.48
CA GLU A 51 -23.35 19.32 -7.45
C GLU A 51 -22.01 19.09 -6.75
N CYS A 52 -21.77 17.87 -6.25
CA CYS A 52 -20.48 17.49 -5.66
C CYS A 52 -19.30 17.69 -6.65
N GLN A 53 -19.52 17.42 -7.94
CA GLN A 53 -18.52 17.71 -8.97
C GLN A 53 -18.25 19.21 -9.11
N LYS A 54 -19.30 20.04 -9.14
CA LYS A 54 -19.20 21.51 -9.30
C LYS A 54 -18.55 22.16 -8.07
N ASP A 55 -18.89 21.70 -6.88
CA ASP A 55 -18.31 22.20 -5.63
C ASP A 55 -16.83 21.80 -5.50
N HIS A 56 -16.52 20.53 -5.82
CA HIS A 56 -15.13 20.07 -5.87
C HIS A 56 -14.32 20.71 -7.01
N TRP A 57 -14.96 21.22 -8.07
CA TRP A 57 -14.29 21.70 -9.28
C TRP A 57 -13.21 22.75 -9.02
N LYS A 58 -13.42 23.64 -8.03
CA LYS A 58 -12.46 24.68 -7.63
C LYS A 58 -11.08 24.09 -7.30
N PHE A 59 -11.05 22.91 -6.69
CA PHE A 59 -9.83 22.16 -6.34
C PHE A 59 -9.47 21.16 -7.43
N HIS A 60 -10.45 20.37 -7.89
CA HIS A 60 -10.25 19.30 -8.86
C HIS A 60 -9.63 19.81 -10.18
N LYS A 61 -9.99 21.00 -10.67
CA LYS A 61 -9.47 21.55 -11.94
C LYS A 61 -7.94 21.62 -12.01
N LYS A 62 -7.26 21.81 -10.86
CA LYS A 62 -5.79 21.88 -10.78
C LYS A 62 -5.14 20.51 -11.00
N LEU A 63 -5.87 19.44 -10.71
CA LEU A 63 -5.43 18.03 -10.79
C LEU A 63 -6.11 17.26 -11.93
N CYS A 64 -6.98 17.93 -12.72
CA CYS A 64 -7.81 17.30 -13.73
C CYS A 64 -7.07 17.17 -15.08
N PHE A 65 -6.32 16.07 -15.24
CA PHE A 65 -5.57 15.75 -16.45
C PHE A 65 -6.25 14.67 -17.29
N ALA A 66 -6.24 14.81 -18.62
CA ALA A 66 -6.86 13.84 -19.52
C ALA A 66 -6.16 12.48 -19.45
N PRO A 67 -6.92 11.36 -19.50
CA PRO A 67 -6.33 10.03 -19.55
C PRO A 67 -5.48 9.91 -20.83
N GLY A 68 -4.21 9.52 -20.69
CA GLY A 68 -3.24 9.46 -21.79
C GLY A 68 -2.26 10.65 -21.85
N LYS A 69 -2.52 11.74 -21.12
CA LYS A 69 -1.51 12.77 -20.80
C LYS A 69 -1.06 12.68 -19.36
N LYS A 70 -0.98 11.47 -18.81
CA LYS A 70 -0.08 11.28 -17.68
C LYS A 70 1.29 11.53 -18.30
N LYS A 71 1.93 12.65 -17.96
CA LYS A 71 3.38 12.63 -17.87
C LYS A 71 3.62 11.51 -16.86
N SER A 72 3.74 10.27 -17.33
CA SER A 72 4.64 9.33 -16.72
C SER A 72 6.01 9.96 -16.93
N ALA A 73 6.28 11.04 -16.17
CA ALA A 73 7.53 11.00 -15.46
C ALA A 73 7.51 9.59 -14.84
N PRO A 74 8.56 8.77 -15.07
CA PRO A 74 8.90 7.82 -14.02
C PRO A 74 8.71 8.59 -12.72
N MET A 75 8.08 8.01 -11.69
CA MET A 75 8.24 8.60 -10.37
C MET A 75 9.68 9.11 -10.31
N PRO A 76 9.95 10.42 -10.16
CA PRO A 76 11.31 10.79 -9.82
C PRO A 76 11.63 9.86 -8.66
N PRO A 77 12.76 9.10 -8.69
CA PRO A 77 13.12 8.26 -7.56
C PRO A 77 12.87 9.14 -6.35
N ALA A 78 11.94 8.70 -5.47
CA ALA A 78 11.25 9.54 -4.50
C ALA A 78 12.24 10.64 -4.07
N PRO A 79 11.92 11.94 -4.30
CA PRO A 79 12.90 13.02 -4.12
C PRO A 79 13.63 12.68 -2.85
N PRO A 80 14.98 12.51 -2.87
CA PRO A 80 15.70 11.89 -1.77
C PRO A 80 15.11 12.55 -0.55
N VAL A 81 14.32 11.78 0.20
CA VAL A 81 13.78 12.27 1.45
C VAL A 81 15.03 12.81 2.09
N PRO A 82 15.07 14.08 2.49
CA PRO A 82 16.11 14.48 3.38
C PRO A 82 15.94 13.51 4.54
N LEU A 83 16.78 12.48 4.56
CA LEU A 83 17.32 11.88 5.75
C LEU A 83 17.99 13.05 6.44
N LYS A 84 17.17 13.94 6.99
CA LYS A 84 17.58 14.88 8.00
C LYS A 84 17.45 14.13 9.32
N GLY A 85 18.12 12.97 9.37
CA GLY A 85 19.03 12.69 10.47
C GLY A 85 20.30 13.47 10.18
N SER A 86 20.21 14.80 10.27
CA SER A 86 21.37 15.63 10.56
C SER A 86 21.30 15.89 12.07
N VAL A 87 21.59 14.85 12.83
CA VAL A 87 22.35 15.03 14.06
C VAL A 87 23.57 14.13 13.86
N GLU A 88 24.72 14.77 13.88
CA GLU A 88 26.00 14.10 13.86
C GLU A 88 26.06 13.18 15.09
N ASP A 89 26.48 11.93 14.89
CA ASP A 89 27.00 11.01 15.91
C ASP A 89 26.21 10.90 17.23
N ASP A 90 25.06 10.21 17.23
CA ASP A 90 24.54 9.57 18.44
C ASP A 90 23.76 8.31 18.05
N GLU A 91 24.53 7.22 18.10
CA GLU A 91 24.18 5.80 18.16
C GLU A 91 22.69 5.41 18.05
N ASP A 92 22.37 4.52 17.09
CA ASP A 92 21.10 3.78 17.06
C ASP A 92 20.85 3.11 18.43
N THR A 93 20.17 3.77 19.37
CA THR A 93 20.08 3.30 20.76
C THR A 93 18.94 2.28 20.91
N CYS A 94 19.16 1.24 21.70
CA CYS A 94 18.20 0.18 21.96
C CYS A 94 16.93 0.75 22.56
N ILE A 95 15.78 0.52 21.92
CA ILE A 95 14.50 1.05 22.39
C ILE A 95 14.05 0.49 23.75
N ILE A 96 14.71 -0.56 24.25
CA ILE A 96 14.36 -1.22 25.51
C ILE A 96 15.19 -0.66 26.67
N CYS A 97 16.50 -0.53 26.53
CA CYS A 97 17.35 0.00 27.60
C CYS A 97 17.73 1.46 27.43
N LEU A 98 17.68 2.01 26.21
CA LEU A 98 18.16 3.36 25.89
C LEU A 98 19.64 3.62 26.26
N ASP A 99 20.39 2.56 26.59
CA ASP A 99 21.79 2.65 27.03
C ASP A 99 22.75 2.05 25.99
N ASN A 100 22.32 1.02 25.27
CA ASN A 100 23.18 0.23 24.39
C ASN A 100 22.78 0.42 22.93
N VAL A 101 23.75 0.34 22.02
CA VAL A 101 23.47 0.39 20.57
C VAL A 101 22.65 -0.82 20.07
N THR A 102 21.76 -0.58 19.11
CA THR A 102 21.01 -1.61 18.41
C THR A 102 21.96 -2.41 17.55
N ASN A 103 22.09 -3.70 17.84
CA ASN A 103 22.99 -4.59 17.10
C ASN A 103 22.32 -5.94 16.77
N ALA A 104 21.03 -6.08 17.09
CA ALA A 104 20.30 -7.31 16.84
C ALA A 104 19.29 -7.12 15.71
N LYS A 105 19.49 -7.88 14.63
CA LYS A 105 18.65 -7.89 13.44
C LYS A 105 17.46 -8.83 13.64
N LEU A 106 16.26 -8.28 13.76
CA LEU A 106 15.03 -9.04 13.91
C LEU A 106 14.68 -9.70 12.56
N ARG A 107 14.57 -11.03 12.53
CA ARG A 107 14.09 -11.80 11.36
C ARG A 107 12.59 -12.07 11.51
N PRO A 108 11.79 -12.08 10.43
CA PRO A 108 12.17 -12.08 9.00
C PRO A 108 12.34 -10.70 8.36
N CYS A 109 12.01 -9.60 9.06
CA CYS A 109 11.92 -8.26 8.45
C CYS A 109 13.26 -7.49 8.35
N GLY A 110 14.34 -7.96 9.00
CA GLY A 110 15.70 -7.47 8.79
C GLY A 110 16.04 -6.12 9.45
N HIS A 111 15.23 -5.63 10.38
CA HIS A 111 15.46 -4.35 11.06
C HIS A 111 16.17 -4.57 12.41
N SER A 112 17.07 -3.66 12.78
CA SER A 112 17.62 -3.55 14.13
C SER A 112 16.80 -2.56 14.94
N ALA A 113 16.35 -3.00 16.10
CA ALA A 113 15.57 -2.15 17.01
C ALA A 113 16.00 -2.31 18.48
N THR A 114 16.79 -3.34 18.78
CA THR A 114 17.19 -3.68 20.15
C THR A 114 18.68 -4.07 20.19
N CYS A 115 19.32 -3.89 21.35
CA CYS A 115 20.65 -4.43 21.62
C CYS A 115 20.59 -5.94 21.85
N LYS A 116 21.72 -6.64 21.69
CA LYS A 116 21.78 -8.11 21.81
C LYS A 116 21.22 -8.64 23.13
N GLU A 117 21.48 -7.95 24.23
CA GLU A 117 21.01 -8.35 25.56
C GLU A 117 19.49 -8.25 25.68
N CYS A 118 18.91 -7.13 25.25
CA CYS A 118 17.47 -6.95 25.27
C CYS A 118 16.75 -7.87 24.26
N THR A 119 17.35 -8.18 23.10
CA THR A 119 16.77 -9.16 22.17
C THR A 119 16.73 -10.57 22.75
N LEU A 120 17.78 -10.97 23.48
CA LEU A 120 17.83 -12.27 24.17
C LEU A 120 16.85 -12.32 25.34
N GLY A 121 16.66 -11.19 26.05
CA GLY A 121 15.64 -11.04 27.10
C GLY A 121 14.20 -11.16 26.59
N LEU A 122 13.93 -10.84 25.32
CA LEU A 122 12.63 -11.09 24.67
C LEU A 122 12.40 -12.57 24.30
N GLY A 123 13.30 -13.48 24.66
CA GLY A 123 13.13 -14.92 24.46
C GLY A 123 13.28 -15.40 23.01
N ILE A 124 13.78 -14.54 22.10
CA ILE A 124 14.05 -14.88 20.69
C ILE A 124 15.38 -15.64 20.63
N ARG A 125 15.42 -16.86 21.17
CA ARG A 125 16.58 -17.76 21.03
C ARG A 125 16.62 -18.30 19.60
N ASN A 126 17.58 -17.85 18.80
CA ASN A 126 18.05 -18.60 17.63
C ASN A 126 18.84 -19.82 18.15
N GLU A 127 18.17 -20.93 18.37
CA GLU A 127 18.85 -22.20 18.68
C GLU A 127 19.45 -22.80 17.40
N VAL A 128 20.65 -22.33 17.03
CA VAL A 128 21.46 -22.99 16.02
C VAL A 128 22.03 -24.27 16.66
N LYS A 129 21.26 -25.36 16.61
CA LYS A 129 21.77 -26.70 16.90
C LYS A 129 22.89 -27.00 15.93
N LYS A 130 24.14 -26.97 16.41
CA LYS A 130 25.29 -27.61 15.75
C LYS A 130 24.95 -29.10 15.59
N ILE A 131 24.58 -29.51 14.38
CA ILE A 131 24.66 -30.91 13.98
C ILE A 131 26.15 -31.13 13.67
N ALA A 132 26.88 -31.66 14.64
CA ALA A 132 28.18 -32.27 14.38
C ALA A 132 27.93 -33.49 13.49
N ARG A 133 28.57 -33.51 12.32
CA ARG A 133 28.77 -34.74 11.54
C ARG A 133 29.98 -35.43 12.15
N GLU A 134 29.77 -36.67 12.61
CA GLU A 134 30.79 -37.72 12.69
C GLU A 134 30.33 -38.86 11.77
#